data_AF-R6WEK4-F1
#
_entry.id   AF-R6WEK4-F1
#
_cell.length_a   1.000
_cell.length_b   1.000
_cell.length_c   1.000
_cell.angle_alpha   90.00
_cell.angle_beta   90.00
_cell.angle_gamma   90.00
#
_symmetry.space_group_name_H-M   'P 1'
#
loop_
_entity.id
_entity.type
_entity.pdbx_description
1 polymer ?
#
loop_
_entity_poly.entity_id
_entity_poly.type
_entity_poly.pdbx_seq_one_letter_code
_entity_poly.pdbx_strand_id
1 'polypeptide(L)'
;MSAILDILIIVIIALSIFFAAKRGFIRTLLGGTSFLIAVAVALAFINPVRDYLGNSSVADKARASLSDTLAGFVSSDSESYDPKLLEDNSAFMNMISVFGIDTEEIREKWQEWRTENTEKLRVDLEEYVSKPVVHAVATVVAFLALFLGSLLILKLALFLLDRFFRLPVLRQANTFLGVLLGVILAAVRVYLFVALVNLLLPYGTQLGWTFFSQLDAGSTILFSWFCEHNLFTVFFG
;
A
#
# COMPACT_ATOMS: atom_id res chain seq x y z
N MET A 1 10.35 -19.56 20.46
CA MET A 1 11.43 -18.56 20.58
C MET A 1 11.57 -17.85 19.22
N SER A 2 10.68 -16.90 18.92
CA SER A 2 10.60 -16.27 17.59
C SER A 2 11.36 -14.94 17.57
N ALA A 3 12.69 -14.98 17.62
CA ALA A 3 13.55 -13.80 17.41
C ALA A 3 13.61 -13.37 15.91
N ILE A 4 12.69 -13.85 15.08
CA ILE A 4 12.69 -13.65 13.62
C ILE A 4 12.52 -12.17 13.27
N LEU A 5 11.62 -11.43 13.95
CA LEU A 5 11.43 -10.00 13.71
C LEU A 5 12.65 -9.19 14.10
N ASP A 6 13.29 -9.52 15.23
CA ASP A 6 14.50 -8.84 15.70
C ASP A 6 15.68 -9.07 14.75
N ILE A 7 15.85 -10.31 14.25
CA ILE A 7 16.85 -10.64 13.23
C ILE A 7 16.60 -9.83 11.94
N LEU A 8 15.35 -9.72 11.51
CA LEU A 8 14.98 -9.00 10.30
C LEU A 8 15.24 -7.49 10.45
N ILE A 9 14.93 -6.91 11.62
CA ILE A 9 15.28 -5.53 11.96
C ILE A 9 16.80 -5.31 11.90
N ILE A 10 17.59 -6.19 12.52
CA ILE A 10 19.07 -6.11 12.47
C ILE A 10 19.57 -6.16 11.03
N VAL A 11 19.02 -7.03 10.19
CA VAL A 11 19.36 -7.12 8.76
C VAL A 11 19.02 -5.82 8.03
N ILE A 12 17.84 -5.23 8.26
CA ILE A 12 17.45 -3.95 7.66
C ILE A 12 18.43 -2.84 8.04
N ILE A 13 18.82 -2.77 9.32
CA ILE A 13 19.77 -1.78 9.83
C ILE A 13 21.15 -2.00 9.19
N ALA A 14 21.67 -3.22 9.25
CA ALA A 14 22.98 -3.57 8.72
C ALA A 14 23.08 -3.29 7.22
N LEU A 15 22.08 -3.71 6.42
CA LEU A 15 22.04 -3.44 4.99
C LEU A 15 21.94 -1.94 4.70
N SER A 16 21.11 -1.21 5.44
CA SER A 16 20.93 0.23 5.25
C SER A 16 22.23 1.00 5.49
N ILE A 17 22.94 0.69 6.57
CA ILE A 17 24.23 1.31 6.90
C ILE A 17 25.31 0.86 5.90
N PHE A 18 25.37 -0.43 5.55
CA PHE A 18 26.35 -0.95 4.61
C PHE A 18 26.23 -0.32 3.21
N PHE A 19 25.00 -0.22 2.68
CA PHE A 19 24.76 0.44 1.40
C PHE A 19 25.09 1.93 1.47
N ALA A 20 24.80 2.60 2.60
CA ALA A 20 25.12 4.00 2.79
C ALA A 20 26.63 4.27 2.85
N ALA A 21 27.39 3.40 3.55
CA ALA A 21 28.84 3.44 3.60
C ALA A 21 29.48 3.28 2.21
N LYS A 22 28.95 2.35 1.40
CA LYS A 22 29.49 2.07 0.06
C LYS A 22 29.12 3.13 -0.98
N ARG A 23 27.96 3.79 -0.82
CA ARG A 23 27.44 4.81 -1.75
C ARG A 23 27.87 6.23 -1.40
N GLY A 24 28.15 6.52 -0.12
CA GLY A 24 28.48 7.86 0.38
C GLY A 24 27.26 8.76 0.60
N PHE A 25 27.46 9.90 1.28
CA PHE A 25 26.45 10.85 1.75
C PHE A 25 25.55 11.36 0.64
N ILE A 26 26.10 11.91 -0.44
CA ILE A 26 25.29 12.53 -1.50
C ILE A 26 24.31 11.52 -2.09
N ARG A 27 24.79 10.30 -2.41
CA ARG A 27 23.95 9.23 -2.95
C ARG A 27 22.98 8.63 -1.94
N THR A 28 23.33 8.66 -0.65
CA THR A 28 22.49 8.13 0.43
C THR A 28 21.39 9.11 0.79
N LEU A 29 21.73 10.39 0.97
CA LEU A 29 20.81 11.50 1.13
C LEU A 29 19.87 11.52 -0.06
N LEU A 30 20.38 11.63 -1.28
CA LEU A 30 19.51 11.68 -2.44
C LEU A 30 18.72 10.39 -2.60
N GLY A 31 19.25 9.19 -2.34
CA GLY A 31 18.44 7.96 -2.38
C GLY A 31 17.31 7.92 -1.34
N GLY A 32 17.55 8.40 -0.11
CA GLY A 32 16.58 8.43 0.97
C GLY A 32 15.57 9.58 0.84
N THR A 33 16.05 10.79 0.57
CA THR A 33 15.22 11.97 0.31
C THR A 33 14.46 11.83 -1.00
N SER A 34 14.99 11.13 -2.01
CA SER A 34 14.24 10.84 -3.26
C SER A 34 12.98 10.02 -2.99
N PHE A 35 13.01 9.13 -2.00
CA PHE A 35 11.82 8.38 -1.61
C PHE A 35 10.77 9.33 -1.04
N LEU A 36 11.15 10.20 -0.10
CA LEU A 36 10.24 11.18 0.49
C LEU A 36 9.72 12.19 -0.55
N ILE A 37 10.59 12.68 -1.43
CA ILE A 37 10.22 13.57 -2.54
C ILE A 37 9.28 12.84 -3.50
N ALA A 38 9.56 11.58 -3.86
CA ALA A 38 8.70 10.81 -4.75
C ALA A 38 7.32 10.56 -4.13
N VAL A 39 7.26 10.29 -2.82
CA VAL A 39 5.98 10.19 -2.09
C VAL A 39 5.26 11.54 -2.08
N ALA A 40 5.94 12.63 -1.76
CA ALA A 40 5.35 13.97 -1.76
C ALA A 40 4.80 14.37 -3.14
N VAL A 41 5.56 14.09 -4.21
CA VAL A 41 5.13 14.32 -5.59
C VAL A 41 3.94 13.40 -5.92
N ALA A 42 3.99 12.12 -5.57
CA ALA A 42 2.87 11.21 -5.80
C ALA A 42 1.59 11.72 -5.12
N LEU A 43 1.67 12.15 -3.85
CA LEU A 43 0.53 12.69 -3.11
C LEU A 43 0.04 14.04 -3.69
N ALA A 44 0.95 14.91 -4.13
CA ALA A 44 0.58 16.20 -4.71
C ALA A 44 -0.14 16.06 -6.07
N PHE A 45 0.21 15.03 -6.86
CA PHE A 45 -0.32 14.83 -8.21
C PHE A 45 -1.27 13.63 -8.33
N ILE A 46 -1.65 12.97 -7.23
CA ILE A 46 -2.50 11.77 -7.26
C ILE A 46 -3.86 12.06 -7.87
N ASN A 47 -4.48 13.18 -7.51
CA ASN A 47 -5.82 13.57 -7.96
C ASN A 47 -5.90 13.70 -9.50
N PRO A 48 -5.08 14.54 -10.17
CA PRO A 48 -5.18 14.70 -11.62
C PRO A 48 -4.85 13.41 -12.39
N VAL A 49 -3.90 12.60 -11.90
CA VAL A 49 -3.53 11.34 -12.57
C VAL A 49 -4.58 10.26 -12.37
N ARG A 50 -5.19 10.18 -11.19
CA ARG A 50 -6.33 9.29 -10.92
C ARG A 50 -7.51 9.62 -11.81
N ASP A 51 -7.88 10.89 -11.95
CA ASP A 51 -9.04 11.29 -12.75
C ASP A 51 -8.84 10.94 -14.23
N TYR A 52 -7.60 11.05 -14.73
CA TYR A 52 -7.23 10.55 -16.07
C TYR A 52 -7.33 9.02 -16.17
N LEU A 53 -6.86 8.29 -15.16
CA LEU A 53 -6.92 6.83 -15.12
C LEU A 53 -8.35 6.28 -14.96
N GLY A 54 -9.26 7.03 -14.33
CA GLY A 54 -10.68 6.67 -14.15
C GLY A 54 -11.46 6.51 -15.46
N ASN A 55 -10.94 7.09 -16.55
CA ASN A 55 -11.49 7.01 -17.91
C ASN A 55 -10.60 6.17 -18.86
N SER A 56 -9.63 5.43 -18.31
CA SER A 56 -8.65 4.65 -19.09
C SER A 56 -8.96 3.15 -19.06
N SER A 57 -8.20 2.36 -19.84
CA SER A 57 -8.28 0.90 -19.84
C SER A 57 -8.04 0.24 -18.47
N VAL A 58 -7.45 0.95 -17.50
CA VAL A 58 -7.31 0.47 -16.11
C VAL A 58 -8.67 0.43 -15.43
N ALA A 59 -9.48 1.48 -15.62
CA ALA A 59 -10.83 1.54 -15.09
C ALA A 59 -11.74 0.50 -15.75
N ASP A 60 -11.61 0.29 -17.07
CA ASP A 60 -12.41 -0.72 -17.77
C ASP A 60 -12.08 -2.13 -17.30
N LYS A 61 -10.79 -2.44 -17.06
CA LYS A 61 -10.38 -3.73 -16.48
C LYS A 61 -10.90 -3.90 -15.05
N ALA A 62 -10.87 -2.85 -14.24
CA ALA A 62 -11.41 -2.89 -12.89
C ALA A 62 -12.93 -3.15 -12.89
N ARG A 63 -13.67 -2.48 -13.79
CA ARG A 63 -15.11 -2.72 -13.99
C ARG A 63 -15.39 -4.13 -14.46
N ALA A 64 -14.65 -4.63 -15.45
CA ALA A 64 -14.81 -5.98 -15.97
C ALA A 64 -14.56 -7.05 -14.89
N SER A 65 -13.48 -6.94 -14.12
CA SER A 65 -13.20 -7.87 -13.01
C SER A 65 -14.26 -7.81 -11.90
N LEU A 66 -14.82 -6.63 -11.63
CA LEU A 66 -15.93 -6.48 -10.70
C LEU A 66 -17.21 -7.15 -11.25
N SER A 67 -17.56 -6.89 -12.51
CA SER A 67 -18.71 -7.49 -13.19
C SER A 67 -18.61 -9.02 -13.19
N ASP A 68 -17.45 -9.60 -13.50
CA ASP A 68 -17.24 -11.06 -13.48
C ASP A 68 -17.40 -11.64 -12.06
N THR A 69 -16.88 -10.94 -11.05
CA THR A 69 -17.02 -11.32 -9.65
C THR A 69 -18.48 -11.27 -9.19
N LEU A 70 -19.21 -10.20 -9.55
CA LEU A 70 -20.63 -10.05 -9.27
C LEU A 70 -21.48 -11.09 -10.01
N ALA A 71 -21.18 -11.36 -11.28
CA ALA A 71 -21.87 -12.38 -12.08
C ALA A 71 -21.72 -13.78 -11.46
N GLY A 72 -20.56 -14.09 -10.85
CA GLY A 72 -20.35 -15.33 -10.10
C GLY A 72 -21.25 -15.48 -8.87
N PHE A 73 -21.67 -14.37 -8.26
CA PHE A 73 -22.65 -14.37 -7.15
C PHE A 73 -24.11 -14.33 -7.62
N VAL A 74 -24.34 -13.96 -8.90
CA VAL A 74 -25.68 -13.72 -9.47
C VAL A 74 -26.11 -14.80 -10.47
N SER A 75 -25.24 -15.72 -10.90
CA SER A 75 -25.59 -16.80 -11.85
C SER A 75 -26.68 -17.72 -11.27
N SER A 76 -27.96 -17.70 -11.69
CA SER A 76 -28.63 -17.87 -13.01
C SER A 76 -29.31 -19.23 -13.23
N ASP A 77 -29.55 -20.03 -12.19
CA ASP A 77 -30.32 -21.29 -12.32
C ASP A 77 -31.60 -21.35 -11.45
N SER A 78 -31.97 -20.24 -10.80
CA SER A 78 -33.24 -20.14 -10.07
C SER A 78 -33.99 -18.90 -10.52
N GLU A 79 -35.25 -19.08 -10.93
CA GLU A 79 -36.20 -18.02 -11.28
C GLU A 79 -36.55 -17.09 -10.09
N SER A 80 -35.87 -17.25 -8.95
CA SER A 80 -36.04 -16.47 -7.74
C SER A 80 -34.66 -16.20 -7.14
N TYR A 81 -34.22 -14.95 -7.24
CA TYR A 81 -33.03 -14.45 -6.55
C TYR A 81 -33.19 -14.65 -5.04
N ASP A 82 -32.30 -15.38 -4.37
CA ASP A 82 -32.33 -15.55 -2.91
C ASP A 82 -31.57 -14.39 -2.24
N PRO A 83 -32.26 -13.46 -1.53
CA PRO A 83 -31.67 -12.28 -0.91
C PRO A 83 -30.54 -12.57 0.09
N LYS A 84 -30.45 -13.83 0.56
CA LYS A 84 -29.46 -14.27 1.54
C LYS A 84 -28.04 -14.40 0.99
N LEU A 85 -27.86 -14.48 -0.34
CA LEU A 85 -26.54 -14.70 -0.95
C LEU A 85 -25.60 -13.48 -0.88
N LEU A 86 -26.12 -12.28 -0.65
CA LEU A 86 -25.30 -11.09 -0.39
C LEU A 86 -25.27 -10.72 1.10
N GLU A 87 -26.34 -11.02 1.83
CA GLU A 87 -26.45 -10.73 3.26
C GLU A 87 -25.55 -11.64 4.12
N ASP A 88 -25.43 -12.93 3.76
CA ASP A 88 -24.56 -13.90 4.45
C ASP A 88 -23.14 -13.99 3.85
N ASN A 89 -22.89 -13.34 2.71
CA ASN A 89 -21.60 -13.42 2.03
C ASN A 89 -20.62 -12.40 2.59
N SER A 90 -20.11 -12.75 3.77
CA SER A 90 -19.05 -12.03 4.47
C SER A 90 -17.81 -11.79 3.61
N ALA A 91 -17.50 -12.67 2.63
CA ALA A 91 -16.37 -12.47 1.73
C ALA A 91 -16.60 -11.30 0.76
N PHE A 92 -17.80 -11.17 0.20
CA PHE A 92 -18.18 -10.02 -0.63
C PHE A 92 -18.20 -8.72 0.19
N MET A 93 -18.85 -8.73 1.36
CA MET A 93 -18.92 -7.57 2.25
C MET A 93 -17.55 -7.11 2.76
N ASN A 94 -16.64 -8.06 3.03
CA ASN A 94 -15.25 -7.74 3.37
C ASN A 94 -14.47 -7.21 2.17
N MET A 95 -14.73 -7.70 0.96
CA MET A 95 -14.04 -7.24 -0.24
C MET A 95 -14.42 -5.79 -0.57
N ILE A 96 -15.71 -5.44 -0.52
CA ILE A 96 -16.17 -4.07 -0.81
C ILE A 96 -15.79 -3.08 0.29
N SER A 97 -15.75 -3.48 1.56
CA SER A 97 -15.30 -2.63 2.66
C SER A 97 -13.81 -2.28 2.56
N VAL A 98 -12.96 -3.19 2.05
CA VAL A 98 -11.55 -2.91 1.74
C VAL A 98 -11.39 -1.78 0.71
N PHE A 99 -12.36 -1.59 -0.18
CA PHE A 99 -12.38 -0.48 -1.15
C PHE A 99 -13.02 0.81 -0.59
N GLY A 100 -13.32 0.86 0.70
CA GLY A 100 -13.89 2.03 1.39
C GLY A 100 -15.40 2.19 1.20
N ILE A 101 -16.11 1.11 0.87
CA ILE A 101 -17.55 1.13 0.66
C ILE A 101 -18.26 0.73 1.96
N ASP A 102 -19.22 1.55 2.39
CA ASP A 102 -20.01 1.27 3.59
C ASP A 102 -20.97 0.09 3.33
N THR A 103 -20.75 -1.00 4.07
CA THR A 103 -21.54 -2.22 3.95
C THR A 103 -22.98 -2.05 4.43
N GLU A 104 -23.23 -1.10 5.33
CA GLU A 104 -24.56 -0.79 5.83
C GLU A 104 -25.35 0.07 4.83
N GLU A 105 -24.69 1.03 4.18
CA GLU A 105 -25.30 1.83 3.10
C GLU A 105 -25.64 0.94 1.89
N ILE A 106 -24.76 -0.02 1.55
CA ILE A 106 -25.08 -1.05 0.55
C ILE A 106 -26.30 -1.87 0.96
N ARG A 107 -26.40 -2.27 2.24
CA ARG A 107 -27.53 -3.05 2.75
C ARG A 107 -28.84 -2.27 2.66
N GLU A 108 -28.84 -0.98 2.96
CA GLU A 108 -30.02 -0.12 2.85
C GLU A 108 -30.49 0.01 1.39
N LYS A 109 -29.58 0.36 0.47
CA LYS A 109 -29.89 0.47 -0.97
C LYS A 109 -30.32 -0.86 -1.58
N TRP A 110 -29.75 -1.95 -1.11
CA TRP A 110 -30.17 -3.30 -1.48
C TRP A 110 -31.64 -3.57 -1.15
N GLN A 111 -32.10 -3.18 0.04
CA GLN A 111 -33.50 -3.37 0.46
C GLN A 111 -34.48 -2.52 -0.37
N GLU A 112 -34.02 -1.37 -0.88
CA GLU A 112 -34.79 -0.52 -1.80
C GLU A 112 -34.86 -1.15 -3.20
N TRP A 113 -33.71 -1.48 -3.80
CA TRP A 113 -33.63 -1.93 -5.20
C TRP A 113 -34.21 -3.32 -5.44
N ARG A 114 -34.23 -4.21 -4.44
CA ARG A 114 -34.83 -5.55 -4.56
C ARG A 114 -36.34 -5.54 -4.83
N THR A 115 -36.99 -4.39 -4.64
CA THR A 115 -38.41 -4.23 -4.95
C THR A 115 -38.66 -4.02 -6.45
N GLU A 116 -37.61 -3.71 -7.21
CA GLU A 116 -37.62 -3.61 -8.66
C GLU A 116 -37.12 -4.91 -9.33
N ASN A 117 -37.45 -5.09 -10.61
CA ASN A 117 -37.08 -6.29 -11.37
C ASN A 117 -35.57 -6.61 -11.31
N THR A 118 -35.21 -7.89 -11.30
CA THR A 118 -33.86 -8.44 -11.07
C THR A 118 -32.76 -7.85 -11.97
N GLU A 119 -33.10 -7.51 -13.22
CA GLU A 119 -32.13 -6.93 -14.15
C GLU A 119 -31.73 -5.50 -13.76
N LYS A 120 -32.68 -4.68 -13.29
CA LYS A 120 -32.38 -3.32 -12.83
C LYS A 120 -31.52 -3.32 -11.57
N LEU A 121 -31.85 -4.20 -10.63
CA LEU A 121 -31.08 -4.41 -9.40
C LEU A 121 -29.59 -4.67 -9.72
N ARG A 122 -29.32 -5.54 -10.71
CA ARG A 122 -27.94 -5.85 -11.12
C ARG A 122 -27.21 -4.61 -11.65
N VAL A 123 -27.87 -3.83 -12.50
CA VAL A 123 -27.31 -2.61 -13.09
C VAL A 123 -27.03 -1.55 -12.02
N ASP A 124 -27.98 -1.32 -11.10
CA ASP A 124 -27.85 -0.30 -10.05
C ASP A 124 -26.75 -0.65 -9.04
N LEU A 125 -26.60 -1.92 -8.68
CA LEU A 125 -25.48 -2.38 -7.85
C LEU A 125 -24.13 -2.28 -8.55
N GLU A 126 -24.06 -2.69 -9.81
CA GLU A 126 -22.83 -2.58 -10.57
C GLU A 126 -22.39 -1.12 -10.67
N GLU A 127 -23.32 -0.20 -10.93
CA GLU A 127 -23.01 1.24 -10.99
C GLU A 127 -22.57 1.79 -9.63
N TYR A 128 -23.25 1.40 -8.55
CA TYR A 128 -22.95 1.88 -7.20
C TYR A 128 -21.61 1.37 -6.66
N VAL A 129 -21.28 0.09 -6.90
CA VAL A 129 -20.04 -0.54 -6.43
C VAL A 129 -18.88 -0.24 -7.38
N SER A 130 -19.11 -0.14 -8.69
CA SER A 130 -18.03 0.11 -9.66
C SER A 130 -17.37 1.45 -9.44
N LYS A 131 -18.12 2.50 -9.09
CA LYS A 131 -17.57 3.84 -8.91
C LYS A 131 -16.48 3.91 -7.82
N PRO A 132 -16.71 3.48 -6.57
CA PRO A 132 -15.67 3.45 -5.54
C PRO A 132 -14.56 2.43 -5.83
N VAL A 133 -14.86 1.27 -6.42
CA VAL A 133 -13.83 0.28 -6.80
C VAL A 133 -12.90 0.83 -7.88
N VAL A 134 -13.45 1.40 -8.95
CA VAL A 134 -12.67 2.05 -10.02
C VAL A 134 -11.87 3.21 -9.46
N HIS A 135 -12.47 4.02 -8.59
CA HIS A 135 -11.78 5.12 -7.93
C HIS A 135 -10.59 4.63 -7.08
N ALA A 136 -10.78 3.57 -6.29
CA ALA A 136 -9.72 2.98 -5.48
C ALA A 136 -8.59 2.39 -6.34
N VAL A 137 -8.93 1.58 -7.36
CA VAL A 137 -7.94 0.99 -8.28
C VAL A 137 -7.17 2.09 -9.03
N ALA A 138 -7.87 3.09 -9.57
CA ALA A 138 -7.24 4.22 -10.25
C ALA A 138 -6.31 5.00 -9.30
N THR A 139 -6.70 5.16 -8.02
CA THR A 139 -5.87 5.81 -7.00
C THR A 139 -4.58 5.05 -6.74
N VAL A 140 -4.65 3.73 -6.56
CA VAL A 140 -3.48 2.88 -6.34
C VAL A 140 -2.55 2.91 -7.55
N VAL A 141 -3.10 2.77 -8.76
CA VAL A 141 -2.30 2.81 -9.99
C VAL A 141 -1.69 4.19 -10.22
N ALA A 142 -2.43 5.27 -9.96
CA ALA A 142 -1.92 6.65 -10.04
C ALA A 142 -0.75 6.87 -9.09
N PHE A 143 -0.91 6.46 -7.83
CA PHE A 143 0.14 6.55 -6.82
C PHE A 143 1.39 5.78 -7.25
N LEU A 144 1.23 4.52 -7.68
CA LEU A 144 2.36 3.69 -8.11
C LEU A 144 3.07 4.29 -9.34
N ALA A 145 2.32 4.74 -10.35
CA ALA A 145 2.88 5.34 -11.55
C ALA A 145 3.67 6.62 -11.23
N LEU A 146 3.10 7.52 -10.43
CA LEU A 146 3.76 8.76 -10.01
C LEU A 146 4.97 8.51 -9.12
N PHE A 147 4.85 7.58 -8.18
CA PHE A 147 5.93 7.24 -7.25
C PHE A 147 7.11 6.60 -7.99
N LEU A 148 6.88 5.58 -8.83
CA LEU A 148 7.94 4.93 -9.63
C LEU A 148 8.52 5.90 -10.66
N GLY A 149 7.67 6.68 -11.34
CA GLY A 149 8.10 7.69 -12.30
C GLY A 149 9.00 8.74 -11.66
N SER A 150 8.60 9.28 -10.51
CA SER A 150 9.40 10.25 -9.75
C SER A 150 10.73 9.65 -9.30
N LEU A 151 10.73 8.42 -8.76
CA LEU A 151 11.97 7.74 -8.39
C LEU A 151 12.92 7.56 -9.58
N LEU A 152 12.38 7.24 -10.76
CA LEU A 152 13.18 7.09 -11.98
C LEU A 152 13.79 8.42 -12.42
N ILE A 153 12.99 9.50 -12.43
CA ILE A 153 13.44 10.86 -12.78
C ILE A 153 14.53 11.33 -11.81
N LEU A 154 14.32 11.16 -10.49
CA LEU A 154 15.31 11.54 -9.50
C LEU A 154 16.60 10.73 -9.65
N LYS A 155 16.52 9.41 -9.87
CA LYS A 155 17.71 8.59 -10.16
C LYS A 155 18.45 9.05 -11.41
N LEU A 156 17.73 9.43 -12.47
CA LEU A 156 18.33 9.95 -13.69
C LEU A 156 19.03 11.29 -13.45
N ALA A 157 18.39 12.21 -12.73
CA ALA A 157 18.99 13.49 -12.35
C ALA A 157 20.27 13.29 -11.53
N LEU A 158 20.30 12.31 -10.62
CA LEU A 158 21.48 11.96 -9.84
C LEU A 158 22.62 11.42 -10.68
N PHE A 159 22.30 10.56 -11.64
CA PHE A 159 23.28 10.03 -12.57
C PHE A 159 23.97 11.15 -13.36
N LEU A 160 23.20 12.16 -13.80
CA LEU A 160 23.74 13.34 -14.49
C LEU A 160 24.60 14.21 -13.56
N LEU A 161 24.17 14.41 -12.31
CA LEU A 161 24.88 15.25 -11.34
C LEU A 161 26.22 14.64 -10.90
N ASP A 162 26.25 13.32 -10.66
CA ASP A 162 27.47 12.57 -10.31
C ASP A 162 28.51 12.56 -11.43
N ARG A 163 28.07 12.66 -12.70
CA ARG A 163 28.97 12.75 -13.85
C ARG A 163 29.70 14.09 -13.89
N PHE A 164 29.08 15.15 -13.37
CA PHE A 164 29.59 16.51 -13.42
C PHE A 164 30.52 16.85 -12.23
N PHE A 165 30.28 16.30 -11.04
CA PHE A 165 31.05 16.61 -9.82
C PHE A 165 31.97 15.46 -9.39
N ARG A 166 33.23 15.45 -9.84
CA ARG A 166 34.29 14.57 -9.31
C ARG A 166 35.37 15.40 -8.61
N LEU A 167 35.25 15.62 -7.29
CA LEU A 167 36.31 16.25 -6.49
C LEU A 167 36.89 15.29 -5.44
N PRO A 168 38.23 15.08 -5.40
CA PRO A 168 38.88 14.02 -4.63
C PRO A 168 38.92 14.24 -3.10
N VAL A 169 38.82 15.49 -2.62
CA VAL A 169 38.92 15.81 -1.17
C VAL A 169 37.58 15.58 -0.42
N LEU A 170 36.45 15.52 -1.12
CA LEU A 170 35.13 15.22 -0.51
C LEU A 170 34.93 13.74 -0.17
N ARG A 171 35.81 12.82 -0.58
CA ARG A 171 35.51 11.39 -0.57
C ARG A 171 35.41 10.78 0.83
N GLN A 172 36.24 11.21 1.77
CA GLN A 172 36.24 10.69 3.15
C GLN A 172 35.09 11.25 3.99
N ALA A 173 34.85 12.56 3.91
CA ALA A 173 33.70 13.22 4.53
C ALA A 173 32.37 12.69 3.97
N ASN A 174 32.31 12.44 2.65
CA ASN A 174 31.15 11.84 2.00
C ASN A 174 30.89 10.42 2.53
N THR A 175 31.90 9.59 2.76
CA THR A 175 31.68 8.27 3.36
C THR A 175 31.21 8.37 4.81
N PHE A 176 31.85 9.22 5.63
CA PHE A 176 31.51 9.38 7.04
C PHE A 176 30.08 9.91 7.24
N LEU A 177 29.74 11.02 6.57
CA LEU A 177 28.38 11.57 6.61
C LEU A 177 27.37 10.59 6.00
N GLY A 178 27.78 9.78 5.01
CA GLY A 178 26.95 8.73 4.42
C GLY A 178 26.57 7.66 5.44
N VAL A 179 27.52 7.19 6.25
CA VAL A 179 27.23 6.26 7.35
C VAL A 179 26.26 6.89 8.34
N LEU A 180 26.48 8.14 8.75
CA LEU A 180 25.60 8.87 9.69
C LEU A 180 24.16 8.93 9.17
N LEU A 181 23.99 9.26 7.89
CA LEU A 181 22.68 9.29 7.23
C LEU A 181 22.07 7.89 7.04
N GLY A 182 22.91 6.89 6.82
CA GLY A 182 22.52 5.49 6.74
C GLY A 182 21.87 5.01 8.04
N VAL A 183 22.36 5.46 9.19
CA VAL A 183 21.77 5.18 10.52
C VAL A 183 20.39 5.83 10.65
N ILE A 184 20.26 7.11 10.28
CA ILE A 184 18.97 7.83 10.32
C ILE A 184 17.95 7.16 9.39
N LEU A 185 18.34 6.82 8.17
CA LEU A 185 17.48 6.12 7.21
C LEU A 185 17.15 4.69 7.64
N ALA A 186 18.08 4.00 8.31
CA ALA A 186 17.81 2.70 8.91
C ALA A 186 16.69 2.79 9.94
N ALA A 187 16.75 3.79 10.83
CA ALA A 187 15.68 4.03 11.81
C ALA A 187 14.33 4.24 11.13
N VAL A 188 14.24 5.15 10.15
CA VAL A 188 13.00 5.40 9.39
C VAL A 188 12.46 4.13 8.71
N ARG A 189 13.34 3.33 8.10
CA ARG A 189 12.95 2.06 7.45
C ARG A 189 12.46 1.02 8.44
N VAL A 190 13.07 0.94 9.62
CA VAL A 190 12.63 0.05 10.69
C VAL A 190 11.26 0.46 11.21
N TYR A 191 11.02 1.76 11.42
CA TYR A 191 9.69 2.26 11.79
C TYR A 191 8.63 1.95 10.72
N LEU A 192 8.93 2.17 9.44
CA LEU A 192 8.03 1.78 8.34
C LEU A 192 7.78 0.27 8.30
N PHE A 193 8.80 -0.55 8.49
CA PHE A 193 8.67 -2.00 8.54
C PHE A 193 7.78 -2.44 9.69
N VAL A 194 7.99 -1.90 10.89
CA VAL A 194 7.18 -2.19 12.08
C VAL A 194 5.73 -1.75 11.87
N ALA A 195 5.50 -0.56 11.32
CA ALA A 195 4.16 -0.08 10.99
C ALA A 195 3.45 -0.99 9.98
N LEU A 196 4.16 -1.42 8.93
CA LEU A 196 3.63 -2.32 7.91
C LEU A 196 3.33 -3.71 8.46
N VAL A 197 4.18 -4.26 9.33
CA VAL A 197 3.94 -5.54 10.01
C VAL A 197 2.71 -5.43 10.91
N ASN A 198 2.58 -4.37 11.72
CA ASN A 198 1.40 -4.15 12.56
C ASN A 198 0.10 -3.99 11.74
N LEU A 199 0.18 -3.31 10.59
CA LEU A 199 -0.95 -3.18 9.67
C LEU A 199 -1.35 -4.54 9.08
N LEU A 200 -0.38 -5.34 8.63
CA LEU A 200 -0.64 -6.60 7.91
C LEU A 200 -0.92 -7.80 8.81
N LEU A 201 -0.45 -7.80 10.06
CA LEU A 201 -0.64 -8.89 11.03
C LEU A 201 -2.12 -9.35 11.14
N PRO A 202 -3.10 -8.46 11.40
CA PRO A 202 -4.50 -8.88 11.53
C PRO A 202 -5.04 -9.54 10.25
N TYR A 203 -4.71 -8.99 9.08
CA TYR A 203 -5.16 -9.55 7.79
C TYR A 203 -4.48 -10.89 7.45
N GLY A 204 -3.18 -11.01 7.75
CA GLY A 204 -2.42 -12.25 7.51
C GLY A 204 -2.93 -13.42 8.37
N THR A 205 -3.34 -13.15 9.61
CA THR A 205 -3.95 -14.16 10.48
C THR A 205 -5.33 -14.58 10.00
N GLN A 206 -6.15 -13.64 9.49
CA GLN A 206 -7.47 -13.94 8.92
C GLN A 206 -7.40 -14.78 7.64
N LEU A 207 -6.34 -14.61 6.84
CA LEU A 207 -6.09 -15.38 5.62
C LEU A 207 -5.48 -16.78 5.86
N GLY A 208 -5.26 -17.18 7.12
CA GLY A 208 -4.74 -18.51 7.48
C GLY A 208 -3.26 -18.72 7.15
N TRP A 209 -2.49 -17.66 6.92
CA TRP A 209 -1.08 -17.76 6.60
C TRP A 209 -0.30 -18.15 7.86
N THR A 210 0.16 -19.40 7.91
CA THR A 210 0.87 -20.01 9.05
C THR A 210 2.16 -19.28 9.45
N PHE A 211 2.71 -18.44 8.56
CA PHE A 211 3.84 -17.56 8.85
C PHE A 211 3.48 -16.49 9.89
N PHE A 212 2.30 -15.87 9.80
CA PHE A 212 1.88 -14.81 10.71
C PHE A 212 1.46 -15.35 12.09
N SER A 213 0.93 -16.57 12.15
CA SER A 213 0.62 -17.22 13.43
C SER A 213 1.87 -17.60 14.24
N GLN A 214 3.05 -17.61 13.62
CA GLN A 214 4.34 -17.88 14.29
C GLN A 214 5.09 -16.59 14.70
N LEU A 215 4.60 -15.42 14.29
CA LEU A 215 5.14 -14.11 14.64
C LEU A 215 4.59 -13.67 16.00
N ASP A 216 5.24 -14.13 17.06
CA ASP A 216 4.85 -13.84 18.44
C ASP A 216 5.44 -12.48 18.88
N ALA A 217 4.69 -11.40 18.66
CA ALA A 217 5.09 -10.02 18.95
C ALA A 217 5.47 -9.80 20.42
N GLY A 218 4.93 -10.60 21.35
CA GLY A 218 5.26 -10.55 22.78
C GLY A 218 6.66 -11.08 23.12
N SER A 219 7.33 -11.76 22.20
CA SER A 219 8.66 -12.37 22.43
C SER A 219 9.84 -11.60 21.83
N THR A 220 9.59 -10.48 21.14
CA THR A 220 10.62 -9.72 20.43
C THR A 220 10.92 -8.38 21.11
N ILE A 221 12.19 -8.16 21.45
CA ILE A 221 12.63 -7.02 22.27
C ILE A 221 12.78 -5.77 21.39
N LEU A 222 13.45 -5.90 20.24
CA LEU A 222 13.64 -4.76 19.33
C LEU A 222 12.32 -4.35 18.69
N PHE A 223 11.55 -5.32 18.18
CA PHE A 223 10.24 -5.03 17.60
C PHE A 223 9.30 -4.33 18.59
N SER A 224 9.17 -4.86 19.81
CA SER A 224 8.34 -4.24 20.87
C SER A 224 8.80 -2.82 21.21
N TRP A 225 10.11 -2.61 21.35
CA TRP A 225 10.65 -1.28 21.63
C TRP A 225 10.35 -0.26 20.53
N PHE A 226 10.46 -0.65 19.25
CA PHE A 226 10.10 0.18 18.11
C PHE A 226 8.59 0.39 17.96
N CYS A 227 7.76 -0.56 18.40
CA CYS A 227 6.30 -0.39 18.51
C CYS A 227 5.94 0.67 19.57
N GLU A 228 6.55 0.60 20.76
CA GLU A 228 6.30 1.53 21.86
C GLU A 228 6.77 2.96 21.53
N HIS A 229 7.89 3.10 20.81
CA HIS A 229 8.47 4.38 20.42
C HIS A 229 8.15 4.79 18.98
N ASN A 230 7.07 4.26 18.39
CA ASN A 230 6.73 4.54 16.99
C ASN A 230 6.29 6.00 16.81
N LEU A 231 7.08 6.79 16.08
CA LEU A 231 6.75 8.20 15.80
C LEU A 231 5.50 8.36 14.91
N PHE A 232 5.12 7.33 14.16
CA PHE A 232 3.98 7.40 13.24
C PHE A 232 2.62 7.12 13.89
N THR A 233 2.57 6.49 15.07
CA THR A 233 1.29 6.31 15.79
C THR A 233 0.77 7.62 16.37
N VAL A 234 1.63 8.65 16.53
CA VAL A 234 1.21 10.01 16.92
C VAL A 234 0.55 10.78 15.77
N PHE A 235 0.84 10.44 14.51
CA PHE A 235 0.29 11.12 13.32
C PHE A 235 -0.94 10.41 12.72
N PHE A 236 -1.13 9.13 13.00
CA PHE A 236 -2.23 8.31 12.47
C PHE A 236 -3.13 7.71 13.55
N GLY A 237 -2.96 8.12 14.81
CA GLY A 237 -3.84 7.78 15.94
C GLY A 237 -5.03 8.71 16.04
#